data_AF-A0AB33EWK3-F1
#
_entry.id   AF-A0AB33EWK3-F1
#
_cell.length_a   1.000
_cell.length_b   1.000
_cell.length_c   1.000
_cell.angle_alpha   90.00
_cell.angle_beta   90.00
_cell.angle_gamma   90.00
#
_symmetry.space_group_name_H-M   'P 1'
#
loop_
_entity.id
_entity.type
_entity.pdbx_description
1 polymer ?
#
loop_
_entity_poly.entity_id
_entity_poly.type
_entity_poly.pdbx_seq_one_letter_code
_entity_poly.pdbx_strand_id
1 'polypeptide(L)'
;MSRERFVVHLPVLAADLDGARGFARAICRALGFLADVERAGTTVSREDEQSLRHWVWCDRVLDGGRRCPQAAEHDGDCGGR
;
A
#
# COMPACT_ATOMS: atom_id res chain seq x y z
N MET A 1 -11.71 24.77 4.13
CA MET A 1 -12.49 23.51 4.08
C MET A 1 -11.55 22.39 4.49
N SER A 2 -11.85 21.66 5.56
CA SER A 2 -11.10 20.46 5.94
C SER A 2 -11.32 19.38 4.89
N ARG A 3 -10.27 18.62 4.56
CA ARG A 3 -10.37 17.45 3.68
C ARG A 3 -10.69 16.21 4.51
N GLU A 4 -11.50 15.32 3.97
CA GLU A 4 -11.83 14.01 4.56
C GLU A 4 -11.08 12.90 3.82
N ARG A 5 -10.83 11.78 4.50
CA ARG A 5 -10.17 10.61 3.91
C ARG A 5 -11.23 9.61 3.46
N PHE A 6 -11.17 9.25 2.18
CA PHE A 6 -12.00 8.20 1.60
C PHE A 6 -11.14 7.05 1.08
N VAL A 7 -11.73 5.87 0.94
CA VAL A 7 -11.09 4.68 0.38
C VAL A 7 -11.81 4.31 -0.91
N VAL A 8 -11.05 4.12 -1.99
CA VAL A 8 -11.57 3.63 -3.26
C VAL A 8 -11.24 2.15 -3.38
N HIS A 9 -12.26 1.31 -3.51
CA HIS A 9 -12.09 -0.12 -3.71
C HIS A 9 -12.01 -0.43 -5.21
N LEU A 10 -10.91 -1.07 -5.62
CA LEU A 10 -10.66 -1.50 -7.00
C LEU A 10 -10.37 -3.01 -6.99
N PRO A 11 -11.37 -3.87 -7.26
CA PRO A 11 -11.17 -5.31 -7.24
C PRO A 11 -10.23 -5.74 -8.37
N VAL A 12 -9.37 -6.71 -8.07
CA VAL A 12 -8.44 -7.33 -9.02
C VAL A 12 -8.48 -8.84 -8.86
N LEU A 13 -8.32 -9.57 -9.95
CA LEU A 13 -8.12 -11.03 -9.89
C LEU A 13 -6.64 -11.32 -9.69
N ALA A 14 -6.31 -12.02 -8.62
CA ALA A 14 -4.95 -12.46 -8.31
C ALA A 14 -4.99 -13.91 -7.79
N ALA A 15 -3.92 -14.66 -8.01
CA ALA A 15 -3.79 -16.03 -7.52
C ALA A 15 -3.68 -16.08 -5.98
N ASP A 16 -3.07 -15.05 -5.39
CA ASP A 16 -2.76 -14.96 -3.96
C ASP A 16 -2.60 -13.48 -3.53
N LEU A 17 -2.27 -13.30 -2.25
CA LEU A 17 -2.06 -11.99 -1.63
C LEU A 17 -0.88 -11.23 -2.27
N ASP A 18 0.19 -11.92 -2.66
CA ASP A 18 1.37 -11.27 -3.24
C ASP A 18 1.11 -10.79 -4.67
N GLY A 19 0.31 -11.53 -5.44
CA GLY A 19 -0.24 -11.08 -6.72
C GLY A 19 -1.10 -9.83 -6.56
N ALA A 20 -1.98 -9.79 -5.55
CA ALA A 20 -2.80 -8.61 -5.24
C ALA A 20 -1.94 -7.41 -4.83
N ARG A 21 -0.91 -7.62 -4.00
CA ARG A 21 0.11 -6.60 -3.66
C ARG A 21 0.83 -6.09 -4.92
N GLY A 22 1.13 -6.99 -5.87
CA GLY A 22 1.71 -6.65 -7.17
C GLY A 22 0.85 -5.66 -7.96
N PHE A 23 -0.44 -5.95 -8.12
CA PHE A 23 -1.39 -5.03 -8.76
C PHE A 23 -1.47 -3.68 -8.03
N ALA A 24 -1.57 -3.69 -6.70
CA ALA A 24 -1.63 -2.46 -5.92
C ALA A 24 -0.38 -1.58 -6.13
N ARG A 25 0.83 -2.16 -6.17
CA ARG A 25 2.06 -1.41 -6.49
C ARG A 25 2.03 -0.81 -7.89
N ALA A 26 1.55 -1.57 -8.89
CA ALA A 26 1.44 -1.09 -10.27
C ALA A 26 0.44 0.07 -10.39
N ILE A 27 -0.74 -0.06 -9.77
CA ILE A 27 -1.76 0.99 -9.72
C ILE A 27 -1.23 2.25 -9.04
N CYS A 28 -0.58 2.13 -7.86
CA CYS A 28 0.02 3.27 -7.17
C CYS A 28 1.14 3.95 -7.97
N ARG A 29 1.87 3.22 -8.82
CA ARG A 29 2.84 3.82 -9.75
C ARG A 29 2.13 4.58 -10.87
N ALA A 30 1.11 3.99 -11.48
CA ALA A 30 0.34 4.62 -12.55
C ALA A 30 -0.39 5.90 -12.07
N LEU A 31 -0.89 5.91 -10.84
CA LEU A 31 -1.58 7.04 -10.21
C LEU A 31 -0.64 8.08 -9.58
N GLY A 32 0.68 8.00 -9.83
CA GLY A 32 1.66 8.89 -9.20
C GLY A 32 1.48 10.39 -9.50
N PHE A 33 0.65 10.74 -10.49
CA PHE A 33 0.30 12.12 -10.82
C PHE A 33 -0.80 12.71 -9.91
N LEU A 34 -1.49 11.89 -9.10
CA LEU A 34 -2.53 12.35 -8.17
C LEU A 34 -1.91 12.71 -6.82
N ALA A 35 -1.75 14.00 -6.55
CA ALA A 35 -1.08 14.51 -5.35
C ALA A 35 -1.73 14.07 -4.02
N ASP A 36 -3.04 13.84 -4.01
CA ASP A 36 -3.81 13.51 -2.81
C ASP A 36 -3.95 11.99 -2.56
N VAL A 37 -3.27 11.14 -3.35
CA VAL A 37 -3.26 9.67 -3.14
C VAL A 37 -2.10 9.28 -2.22
N GLU A 38 -2.42 8.82 -1.00
CA GLU A 38 -1.42 8.32 -0.05
C GLU A 38 -0.97 6.89 -0.39
N ARG A 39 0.09 6.78 -1.19
CA ARG A 39 0.65 5.48 -1.62
C ARG A 39 1.20 4.65 -0.46
N ALA A 40 1.93 5.26 0.46
CA ALA A 40 2.56 4.54 1.56
C ALA A 40 1.52 3.96 2.56
N GLY A 41 0.29 4.49 2.53
CA GLY A 41 -0.85 4.04 3.32
C GLY A 41 -1.67 2.92 2.66
N THR A 42 -1.27 2.43 1.49
CA THR A 42 -2.11 1.52 0.69
C THR A 42 -2.06 0.09 1.23
N THR A 43 -3.25 -0.52 1.29
CA THR A 43 -3.48 -1.88 1.77
C THR A 43 -4.33 -2.65 0.76
N VAL A 44 -4.27 -3.98 0.81
CA VAL A 44 -5.14 -4.89 0.05
C VAL A 44 -5.87 -5.82 1.02
N SER A 45 -7.01 -6.33 0.61
CA SER A 45 -7.78 -7.33 1.33
C SER A 45 -8.35 -8.32 0.33
N ARG A 46 -8.80 -9.49 0.81
CA ARG A 46 -9.75 -10.27 0.02
C ARG A 46 -11.07 -9.51 -0.08
N GLU A 47 -11.84 -9.80 -1.13
CA GLU A 47 -13.11 -9.12 -1.41
C GLU A 47 -14.16 -9.41 -0.32
N ASP A 48 -14.17 -10.62 0.20
CA ASP A 48 -15.03 -11.11 1.28
C ASP A 48 -14.50 -10.80 2.69
N GLU A 49 -13.24 -10.38 2.82
CA GLU A 49 -12.57 -10.11 4.10
C GLU A 49 -11.99 -8.68 4.16
N GLN A 50 -12.77 -7.66 3.75
CA GLN A 50 -12.29 -6.27 3.64
C GLN A 50 -11.82 -5.62 4.96
N SER A 51 -12.23 -6.16 6.11
CA SER A 51 -11.73 -5.75 7.41
C SER A 51 -10.30 -6.22 7.68
N LEU A 52 -9.84 -7.29 7.01
CA LEU A 52 -8.49 -7.83 7.07
C LEU A 52 -7.62 -7.16 6.01
N ARG A 53 -7.01 -6.03 6.42
CA ARG A 53 -6.14 -5.23 5.55
C ARG A 53 -4.70 -5.69 5.68
N HIS A 54 -4.09 -6.00 4.55
CA HIS A 54 -2.68 -6.34 4.42
C HIS A 54 -1.93 -5.16 3.81
N TRP A 55 -0.82 -4.79 4.43
CA TRP A 55 0.06 -3.77 3.86
C TRP A 55 0.69 -4.24 2.54
N VAL A 56 0.86 -3.29 1.62
CA VAL A 56 1.53 -3.54 0.33
C VAL A 56 3.00 -3.06 0.36
N TRP A 57 3.28 -2.03 1.16
CA TRP A 57 4.61 -1.53 1.52
C TRP A 57 4.88 -1.84 2.97
N CYS A 58 6.14 -1.80 3.38
CA CYS A 58 6.51 -1.90 4.78
C CYS A 58 5.85 -0.78 5.59
N ASP A 59 5.20 -1.16 6.68
CA ASP A 59 4.45 -0.23 7.53
C ASP A 59 5.34 0.47 8.56
N ARG A 60 6.62 0.08 8.67
CA ARG A 60 7.58 0.71 9.59
C ARG A 60 7.79 2.17 9.23
N VAL A 61 7.65 3.04 10.23
CA VAL A 61 8.02 4.45 10.18
C VAL A 61 9.50 4.57 10.50
N LEU A 62 10.26 5.21 9.60
CA LEU A 62 11.68 5.52 9.74
C LEU A 62 11.89 6.89 10.40
N ASP A 63 13.14 7.17 10.76
CA ASP A 63 13.55 8.49 11.23
C ASP A 63 13.15 9.59 10.22
N GLY A 64 12.56 10.66 10.73
CA GLY A 64 11.96 11.72 9.91
C GLY A 64 10.52 11.46 9.45
N GLY A 65 9.86 10.43 9.98
CA GLY A 65 8.41 10.23 9.83
C GLY A 65 7.97 9.64 8.48
N ARG A 66 8.93 9.28 7.62
CA ARG A 66 8.65 8.60 6.35
C ARG A 66 8.51 7.10 6.59
N ARG A 67 7.64 6.42 5.84
CA ARG A 67 7.58 4.96 5.86
C ARG A 67 8.70 4.35 5.02
N CYS A 68 9.09 3.12 5.37
CA CYS A 68 10.03 2.34 4.59
C CYS A 68 9.49 2.13 3.15
N PRO A 69 10.28 2.39 2.09
CA PRO A 69 9.80 2.30 0.71
C PRO A 69 9.73 0.86 0.19
N GLN A 70 10.25 -0.11 0.94
CA GLN A 70 10.32 -1.51 0.56
C GLN A 70 8.93 -2.18 0.56
N ALA A 71 8.84 -3.33 -0.10
CA ALA A 71 7.63 -4.16 -0.08
C ALA A 71 7.27 -4.56 1.36
N ALA A 72 5.99 -4.78 1.63
CA ALA A 72 5.58 -5.41 2.88
C ALA A 72 6.32 -6.74 3.07
N GLU A 73 6.66 -7.06 4.32
CA GLU A 73 7.36 -8.31 4.67
C GLU A 73 8.72 -8.48 3.96
N HIS A 74 9.37 -7.39 3.55
CA HIS A 74 10.71 -7.47 3.00
C HIS A 74 11.72 -8.01 4.03
N ASP A 75 12.71 -8.74 3.52
CA ASP A 75 13.87 -9.13 4.31
C ASP A 75 14.80 -7.94 4.57
N GLY A 76 15.61 -8.06 5.63
CA GLY A 76 16.62 -7.06 6.00
C GLY A 76 16.08 -5.85 6.78
N ASP A 77 17.01 -5.01 7.23
CA ASP A 77 16.68 -3.88 8.10
C ASP A 77 16.04 -2.72 7.31
N CYS A 78 14.94 -2.18 7.84
CA CYS A 78 14.34 -0.98 7.27
C CYS A 78 15.30 0.21 7.41
N GLY A 79 15.41 1.02 6.37
CA GLY A 79 16.37 2.14 6.33
C GLY A 79 17.74 1.75 5.76
N GLY A 80 17.98 0.45 5.53
CA GLY A 80 19.00 -0.03 4.60
C GLY A 80 18.60 0.34 3.16
N ARG A 81 19.57 0.85 2.39
CA ARG A 81 19.38 1.27 1.00
C ARG A 81 19.21 0.07 0.08
#